data_AF-G4ZGB5-F1
#
_entry.id   AF-G4ZGB5-F1
#
_cell.length_a   1.000
_cell.length_b   1.000
_cell.length_c   1.000
_cell.angle_alpha   90.00
_cell.angle_beta   90.00
_cell.angle_gamma   90.00
#
_symmetry.space_group_name_H-M   'P 1'
#
loop_
_entity.id
_entity.type
_entity.pdbx_description
1 polymer ?
#
loop_
_entity_poly.entity_id
_entity_poly.type
_entity_poly.pdbx_seq_one_letter_code
_entity_poly.pdbx_strand_id
1 'polypeptide(L)'
;MHWIRECTVATEDEKVELIKTLRKNKKAELKRLGELLPSGGRTVMLNGVLEVPYCPDSGSDFTVIGRSHWEQLRALDPIITVEELSVPVENQTFDSTVVTARLKAKLHVMIHRAVGPVEPMSMATCWWWMSTMVS
;
A
#
# COMPACT_ATOMS: atom_id res chain seq x y z
N MET A 1 4.01 -6.36 25.37
CA MET A 1 2.96 -5.82 24.49
C MET A 1 1.70 -6.62 24.77
N HIS A 2 0.70 -6.04 25.46
CA HIS A 2 -0.60 -6.68 25.62
C HIS A 2 -1.58 -6.02 24.63
N TRP A 3 -2.37 -6.81 23.90
CA TRP A 3 -3.32 -6.31 22.91
C TRP A 3 -4.54 -5.70 23.58
N ILE A 4 -5.06 -4.55 23.10
CA ILE A 4 -6.28 -3.91 23.67
C ILE A 4 -7.45 -4.89 23.84
N ARG A 5 -7.62 -5.84 22.90
CA ARG A 5 -8.65 -6.88 22.98
C ARG A 5 -8.47 -7.83 24.18
N GLU A 6 -7.22 -8.06 24.56
CA GLU A 6 -6.80 -8.89 25.69
C GLU A 6 -6.61 -8.08 26.99
N CYS A 7 -7.02 -6.80 27.02
CA CYS A 7 -6.95 -5.99 28.24
C CYS A 7 -7.96 -6.51 29.24
N THR A 8 -7.48 -7.03 30.37
CA THR A 8 -8.34 -7.36 31.51
C THR A 8 -8.56 -6.17 32.44
N VAL A 9 -7.79 -5.08 32.25
CA VAL A 9 -7.82 -3.87 33.09
C VAL A 9 -8.86 -2.86 32.60
N ALA A 10 -9.06 -2.73 31.29
CA ALA A 10 -10.02 -1.81 30.71
C ALA A 10 -11.39 -2.48 30.52
N THR A 11 -12.45 -1.75 30.83
CA THR A 11 -13.83 -2.16 30.53
C THR A 11 -14.08 -2.20 29.02
N GLU A 12 -15.12 -2.92 28.59
CA GLU A 12 -15.41 -3.08 27.17
C GLU A 12 -15.75 -1.74 26.49
N ASP A 13 -16.45 -0.85 27.20
CA ASP A 13 -16.77 0.50 26.72
C ASP A 13 -15.49 1.36 26.56
N GLU A 14 -14.55 1.28 27.49
CA GLU A 14 -13.26 1.98 27.40
C GLU A 14 -12.42 1.47 26.24
N LYS A 15 -12.39 0.15 26.00
CA LYS A 15 -11.71 -0.43 24.82
C LYS A 15 -12.32 0.08 23.52
N VAL A 16 -13.65 0.13 23.44
CA VAL A 16 -14.37 0.59 22.25
C VAL A 16 -14.09 2.07 21.99
N GLU A 17 -14.13 2.93 23.00
CA GLU A 17 -13.82 4.36 22.86
C GLU A 17 -12.35 4.60 22.50
N LEU A 18 -11.42 3.82 23.06
CA LEU A 18 -10.01 3.89 22.72
C LEU A 18 -9.77 3.50 21.25
N ILE A 19 -10.39 2.41 20.78
CA ILE A 19 -10.32 1.98 19.37
C ILE A 19 -10.92 3.03 18.44
N LYS A 20 -12.07 3.62 18.81
CA LYS A 20 -12.69 4.70 18.02
C LYS A 20 -11.77 5.91 17.91
N THR A 21 -11.11 6.30 19.00
CA THR A 21 -10.19 7.43 19.04
C THR A 21 -8.95 7.16 18.16
N LEU A 22 -8.36 5.97 18.26
CA LEU A 22 -7.23 5.56 17.42
C LEU A 22 -7.60 5.57 15.93
N ARG A 23 -8.80 5.07 15.57
CA ARG A 23 -9.30 5.10 14.18
C ARG A 23 -9.52 6.53 13.68
N LYS A 24 -10.05 7.43 14.52
CA LYS A 24 -10.23 8.85 14.18
C LYS A 24 -8.88 9.54 13.95
N ASN A 25 -7.91 9.30 14.83
CA ASN A 25 -6.58 9.89 14.72
C ASN A 25 -5.86 9.41 13.45
N LYS A 26 -5.89 8.10 13.17
CA LYS A 26 -5.32 7.54 11.94
C LYS A 26 -5.99 8.12 10.68
N LYS A 27 -7.32 8.33 10.71
CA LYS A 27 -8.04 8.99 9.60
C LYS A 27 -7.63 10.45 9.43
N ALA A 28 -7.43 11.18 10.51
CA ALA A 28 -6.96 12.58 10.46
C ALA A 28 -5.52 12.67 9.93
N GLU A 29 -4.66 11.74 10.35
CA GLU A 29 -3.29 11.62 9.86
C GLU A 29 -3.24 11.29 8.37
N LEU A 30 -4.05 10.34 7.89
CA LEU A 30 -4.18 10.03 6.47
C LEU A 30 -4.69 11.22 5.65
N LYS A 31 -5.61 12.03 6.19
CA LYS A 31 -6.05 13.27 5.55
C LYS A 31 -4.91 14.27 5.41
N ARG A 32 -4.15 14.51 6.48
CA ARG A 32 -3.00 15.41 6.48
C ARG A 32 -1.90 14.92 5.54
N LEU A 33 -1.67 13.61 5.49
CA LEU A 33 -0.76 13.02 4.51
C LEU A 33 -1.27 13.25 3.08
N GLY A 34 -2.58 13.07 2.83
CA GLY A 34 -3.20 13.39 1.55
C GLY A 34 -3.07 14.86 1.13
N GLU A 35 -3.04 15.79 2.08
CA GLU A 35 -2.78 17.22 1.83
C GLU A 35 -1.30 17.51 1.51
N LEU A 36 -0.38 16.69 2.03
CA LEU A 36 1.06 16.79 1.75
C LEU A 36 1.47 16.08 0.46
N LEU A 37 0.65 15.14 -0.02
CA LEU A 37 0.84 14.51 -1.32
C LEU A 37 0.42 15.49 -2.42
N PRO A 38 1.17 15.58 -3.54
CA PRO A 38 0.90 16.56 -4.59
C PRO A 38 -0.57 16.51 -5.06
N SER A 39 -1.22 17.68 -5.06
CA SER A 39 -2.65 17.88 -5.30
C SER A 39 -3.13 17.56 -6.73
N GLY A 40 -2.22 17.26 -7.65
CA GLY A 40 -2.53 16.63 -8.93
C GLY A 40 -2.22 15.15 -8.82
N GLY A 41 -3.22 14.34 -8.46
CA GLY A 41 -3.09 12.89 -8.27
C GLY A 41 -2.49 12.24 -9.51
N ARG A 42 -1.18 12.01 -9.51
CA ARG A 42 -0.50 11.27 -10.56
C ARG A 42 -1.01 9.84 -10.46
N THR A 43 -1.68 9.39 -11.50
CA THR A 43 -2.15 8.02 -11.59
C THR A 43 -1.27 7.22 -12.52
N VAL A 44 -1.26 5.91 -12.31
CA VAL A 44 -0.66 4.95 -13.22
C VAL A 44 -1.67 3.88 -13.55
N MET A 45 -1.67 3.42 -14.80
CA MET A 45 -2.48 2.31 -15.27
C MET A 45 -1.67 1.02 -15.16
N LEU A 46 -2.14 0.09 -14.33
CA LEU A 46 -1.56 -1.23 -14.11
C LEU A 46 -2.21 -2.22 -15.07
N ASN A 47 -1.37 -2.94 -15.84
CA ASN A 47 -1.75 -3.93 -16.84
C ASN A 47 -2.82 -3.47 -17.85
N GLY A 48 -3.00 -2.15 -18.01
CA GLY A 48 -4.07 -1.60 -18.84
C GLY A 48 -5.48 -1.71 -18.25
N VAL A 49 -5.63 -2.24 -17.03
CA VAL A 49 -6.94 -2.59 -16.44
C VAL A 49 -7.29 -1.81 -15.17
N LEU A 50 -6.30 -1.34 -14.40
CA LEU A 50 -6.54 -0.66 -13.13
C LEU A 50 -5.73 0.63 -13.02
N GLU A 51 -6.42 1.75 -12.86
CA GLU A 51 -5.80 3.04 -12.57
C GLU A 51 -5.67 3.26 -11.06
N VAL A 52 -4.46 3.55 -10.58
CA VAL A 52 -4.17 3.77 -9.15
C VAL A 52 -3.36 5.04 -8.92
N PRO A 53 -3.52 5.73 -7.78
CA PRO A 53 -2.65 6.84 -7.41
C PRO A 53 -1.20 6.34 -7.21
N TYR A 54 -0.24 7.16 -7.61
CA TYR A 54 1.18 6.87 -7.56
C TYR A 54 1.98 8.05 -7.01
N CYS A 55 2.96 7.73 -6.17
CA CYS A 55 3.95 8.66 -5.67
C CYS A 55 5.32 8.26 -6.23
N PRO A 56 5.97 9.08 -7.07
CA PRO A 56 7.36 8.84 -7.44
C PRO A 56 8.25 9.09 -6.24
N ASP A 57 8.89 8.02 -5.77
CA ASP A 57 9.83 8.03 -4.66
C ASP A 57 11.20 7.55 -5.15
N SER A 58 12.11 8.50 -5.39
CA SER A 58 13.49 8.19 -5.78
C SER A 58 14.35 7.69 -4.63
N GLY A 59 13.86 7.75 -3.38
CA GLY A 59 14.55 7.25 -2.19
C GLY A 59 14.28 5.78 -1.89
N SER A 60 13.36 5.15 -2.63
CA SER A 60 13.00 3.75 -2.45
C SER A 60 13.68 2.85 -3.47
N ASP A 61 14.30 1.77 -3.02
CA ASP A 61 14.88 0.72 -3.89
C ASP A 61 13.79 -0.12 -4.60
N PHE A 62 12.56 -0.10 -4.07
CA PHE A 62 11.48 -0.99 -4.49
C PHE A 62 10.18 -0.22 -4.75
N THR A 63 9.45 -0.63 -5.80
CA THR A 63 8.07 -0.20 -6.00
C THR A 63 7.12 -1.06 -5.17
N VAL A 64 6.31 -0.42 -4.33
CA VAL A 64 5.36 -1.09 -3.43
C VAL A 64 3.92 -0.83 -3.86
N ILE A 65 3.10 -1.88 -3.87
CA ILE A 65 1.65 -1.78 -4.06
C ILE A 65 0.91 -2.24 -2.80
N GLY A 66 -0.06 -1.44 -2.36
CA GLY A 66 -0.91 -1.78 -1.22
C GLY A 66 -1.84 -2.97 -1.51
N ARG A 67 -2.19 -3.74 -0.47
CA ARG A 67 -3.04 -4.95 -0.59
C ARG A 67 -4.37 -4.68 -1.30
N SER A 68 -5.06 -3.59 -0.95
CA SER A 68 -6.38 -3.30 -1.50
C SER A 68 -6.33 -3.11 -3.02
N HIS A 69 -5.36 -2.35 -3.53
CA HIS A 69 -5.15 -2.18 -4.97
C HIS A 69 -4.71 -3.48 -5.65
N TRP A 70 -3.90 -4.29 -4.96
CA TRP A 70 -3.51 -5.60 -5.45
C TRP A 70 -4.69 -6.57 -5.62
N GLU A 71 -5.59 -6.63 -4.65
CA GLU A 71 -6.79 -7.47 -4.71
C GLU A 71 -7.73 -7.03 -5.83
N GLN A 72 -7.88 -5.73 -6.04
CA GLN A 72 -8.62 -5.17 -7.18
C GLN A 72 -7.97 -5.56 -8.51
N LEU A 73 -6.64 -5.40 -8.61
CA LEU A 73 -5.90 -5.74 -9.82
C LEU A 73 -6.07 -7.22 -10.17
N ARG A 74 -5.95 -8.13 -9.19
CA ARG A 74 -6.12 -9.57 -9.40
C ARG A 74 -7.56 -9.95 -9.78
N ALA A 75 -8.55 -9.20 -9.32
CA ALA A 75 -9.95 -9.42 -9.71
C ALA A 75 -10.20 -9.02 -11.18
N LEU A 76 -9.49 -8.00 -11.67
CA LEU A 76 -9.59 -7.51 -13.05
C LEU A 76 -8.70 -8.28 -14.02
N ASP A 77 -7.55 -8.74 -13.54
CA ASP A 77 -6.55 -9.46 -14.32
C ASP A 77 -6.11 -10.75 -13.57
N PRO A 78 -6.82 -11.87 -13.81
CA PRO A 78 -6.54 -13.13 -13.14
C PRO A 78 -5.30 -13.86 -13.70
N ILE A 79 -4.69 -13.37 -14.80
CA ILE A 79 -3.52 -14.01 -15.41
C ILE A 79 -2.20 -13.53 -14.78
N ILE A 80 -2.25 -12.58 -13.85
CA ILE A 80 -1.06 -12.06 -13.16
C ILE A 80 -0.40 -13.17 -12.35
N THR A 81 0.84 -13.46 -12.69
CA THR A 81 1.69 -14.41 -11.96
C THR A 81 2.37 -13.72 -10.80
N VAL A 82 2.27 -14.34 -9.61
CA VAL A 82 2.98 -13.94 -8.40
C VAL A 82 4.14 -14.89 -8.17
N GLU A 83 5.30 -14.35 -7.87
CA GLU A 83 6.48 -15.11 -7.47
C GLU A 83 6.76 -14.87 -5.98
N GLU A 84 7.04 -15.94 -5.24
CA GLU A 84 7.54 -15.83 -3.87
C GLU A 84 9.01 -15.40 -3.87
N LEU A 85 9.35 -14.53 -2.92
CA LEU A 85 10.71 -14.06 -2.73
C LEU A 85 11.49 -15.08 -1.94
N SER A 86 12.65 -15.47 -2.46
CA SER A 86 13.59 -16.32 -1.73
C SER A 86 14.07 -15.67 -0.43
N VAL A 87 14.14 -14.33 -0.41
CA VAL A 87 14.44 -13.52 0.77
C VAL A 87 13.36 -12.44 0.90
N PRO A 88 12.59 -12.41 2.00
CA PRO A 88 11.63 -11.34 2.26
C PRO A 88 12.32 -9.97 2.32
N VAL A 89 11.66 -8.95 1.78
CA VAL A 89 12.17 -7.57 1.78
C VAL A 89 11.52 -6.82 2.93
N GLU A 90 12.33 -6.35 3.88
CA GLU A 90 11.88 -5.48 4.98
C GLU A 90 11.95 -4.02 4.54
N ASN A 91 10.86 -3.29 4.76
CA ASN A 91 10.76 -1.86 4.52
C ASN A 91 10.40 -1.16 5.83
N GLN A 92 11.15 -0.13 6.18
CA GLN A 92 10.80 0.72 7.32
C GLN A 92 9.88 1.84 6.83
N THR A 93 8.68 1.93 7.38
CA THR A 93 7.76 3.04 7.10
C THR A 93 8.12 4.26 7.94
N PHE A 94 7.57 5.42 7.58
CA PHE A 94 7.88 6.70 8.24
C PHE A 94 7.62 6.69 9.76
N ASP A 95 6.66 5.90 10.22
CA ASP A 95 6.36 5.67 11.64
C ASP A 95 7.32 4.69 12.33
N SER A 96 8.43 4.33 11.67
CA SER A 96 9.40 3.30 12.10
C SER A 96 8.81 1.89 12.25
N THR A 97 7.61 1.64 11.70
CA THR A 97 7.10 0.28 11.60
C THR A 97 7.87 -0.46 10.51
N VAL A 98 8.35 -1.67 10.82
CA VAL A 98 8.94 -2.54 9.78
C VAL A 98 7.84 -3.36 9.15
N VAL A 99 7.80 -3.37 7.82
CA VAL A 99 6.83 -4.17 7.07
C VAL A 99 7.53 -5.02 6.03
N THR A 100 7.10 -6.27 5.93
CA THR A 100 7.76 -7.28 5.12
C THR A 100 6.97 -7.60 3.86
N ALA A 101 7.62 -7.43 2.71
CA ALA A 101 7.18 -7.95 1.43
C ALA A 101 7.74 -9.37 1.23
N ARG A 102 6.89 -10.31 0.84
CA ARG A 102 7.28 -11.74 0.64
C ARG A 102 7.09 -12.20 -0.80
N LEU A 103 6.46 -11.37 -1.61
CA LEU A 103 5.97 -11.74 -2.92
C LEU A 103 6.30 -10.61 -3.88
N LYS A 104 6.42 -10.93 -5.16
CA LYS A 104 6.60 -9.95 -6.23
C LYS A 104 5.74 -10.34 -7.43
N ALA A 105 5.37 -9.33 -8.21
CA ALA A 105 4.69 -9.50 -9.47
C ALA A 105 5.31 -8.56 -10.50
N LYS A 106 5.39 -9.02 -11.76
CA LYS A 106 5.77 -8.16 -12.87
C LYS A 106 4.51 -7.50 -13.40
N LEU A 107 4.46 -6.18 -13.33
CA LEU A 107 3.32 -5.40 -13.78
C LEU A 107 3.73 -4.49 -14.93
N HIS A 108 2.84 -4.36 -15.90
CA HIS A 108 2.93 -3.30 -16.89
C HIS A 108 2.38 -2.02 -16.26
N VAL A 109 3.19 -0.98 -16.17
CA VAL A 109 2.81 0.29 -15.52
C VAL A 109 2.85 1.37 -16.59
N MET A 110 1.73 2.05 -16.85
CA MET A 110 1.69 3.18 -17.78
C MET A 110 1.42 4.47 -17.01
N ILE A 111 2.27 5.47 -17.18
CA ILE A 111 2.11 6.78 -16.56
C ILE A 111 1.49 7.73 -17.59
N HIS A 112 0.26 8.17 -17.34
CA HIS A 112 -0.39 9.16 -18.21
C HIS A 112 0.18 10.55 -17.89
N ARG A 113 0.91 11.15 -18.84
CA ARG A 113 1.35 12.56 -18.75
C ARG A 113 0.51 13.41 -19.71
N ALA A 114 0.40 14.70 -19.41
CA ALA A 114 -0.36 15.68 -20.20
C ALA A 114 0.09 15.83 -21.68
N VAL A 115 1.17 15.15 -22.09
CA VAL A 115 1.75 15.17 -23.45
C VAL A 115 1.45 13.85 -24.21
N GLY A 116 0.58 12.99 -23.66
CA GLY A 116 0.23 11.67 -24.22
C GLY A 116 0.75 10.49 -23.38
N PRO A 117 0.32 9.25 -23.68
CA PRO A 117 0.77 8.07 -22.96
C PRO A 117 2.29 7.92 -23.07
N VAL A 118 2.98 7.83 -21.93
CA VAL A 118 4.42 7.53 -21.90
C VAL A 118 4.57 6.13 -21.32
N GLU A 119 4.89 5.18 -22.20
CA GLU A 119 5.27 3.84 -21.79
C GLU A 119 6.67 3.90 -21.14
N PRO A 120 6.86 3.42 -19.90
CA PRO A 120 8.20 3.18 -19.40
C PRO A 120 8.86 2.09 -20.25
N MET A 121 10.17 2.23 -20.47
CA MET A 121 10.98 1.43 -21.41
C MET A 121 11.05 -0.08 -21.08
N SER A 122 10.48 -0.53 -19.95
CA SER A 122 10.42 -1.93 -19.54
C SER A 122 9.33 -2.19 -18.47
N MET A 123 8.93 -3.45 -18.30
CA MET A 123 8.00 -3.88 -17.24
C MET A 123 8.52 -3.51 -15.86
N ALA A 124 7.67 -2.94 -15.00
CA ALA A 124 8.04 -2.67 -13.63
C ALA A 124 7.91 -3.96 -12.79
N THR A 125 8.94 -4.29 -12.02
CA THR A 125 8.82 -5.33 -11.00
C THR A 125 8.28 -4.69 -9.72
N CYS A 126 7.05 -5.03 -9.35
CA CYS A 126 6.39 -4.51 -8.16
C CYS A 126 6.44 -5.56 -7.05
N TRP A 127 6.75 -5.13 -5.83
CA TRP A 127 6.90 -5.98 -4.67
C TRP A 127 5.62 -5.91 -3.82
N TRP A 128 5.12 -7.08 -3.43
CA TRP A 128 3.85 -7.26 -2.73
C TRP A 128 4.02 -7.55 -1.25
N TRP A 129 3.10 -6.99 -0.46
CA TRP A 129 3.06 -7.10 0.98
C TRP A 129 2.09 -8.19 1.44
N MET A 130 2.62 -9.11 2.22
CA MET A 130 1.84 -10.10 2.96
C MET A 130 2.05 -9.86 4.46
N SER A 131 1.65 -8.68 4.94
CA SER A 131 1.55 -8.42 6.39
C SER A 131 0.07 -8.40 6.78
N THR A 132 -0.33 -9.32 7.66
CA THR A 132 -1.65 -9.35 8.30
C THR A 132 -1.89 -8.05 9.06
N MET A 133 -2.40 -7.03 8.37
CA MET A 133 -3.02 -5.89 9.03
C MET A 133 -4.48 -6.28 9.32
N VAL A 134 -4.67 -6.94 10.47
CA VAL A 134 -6.00 -7.18 11.04
C VAL A 134 -6.67 -5.82 11.28
N SER A 135 -7.89 -5.68 10.77
CA SER A 135 -8.74 -4.48 10.86
C SER A 135 -9.29 -4.19 12.27
#